data_AF-A0A838J0U4-F1
#
_entry.id   AF-A0A838J0U4-F1
#
_cell.length_a   1.000
_cell.length_b   1.000
_cell.length_c   1.000
_cell.angle_alpha   90.00
_cell.angle_beta   90.00
_cell.angle_gamma   90.00
#
_symmetry.space_group_name_H-M   'P 1'
#
loop_
_entity.id
_entity.type
_entity.pdbx_description
1 polymer ?
#
loop_
_entity_poly.entity_id
_entity_poly.type
_entity_poly.pdbx_seq_one_letter_code
_entity_poly.pdbx_strand_id
1 'polypeptide(L)'
;MLPIASARRPLALALLVLALVAACAPAVDGATGAAGAAGAASAAFDTPAAQAVERVAHEAFHRMEIGRLRTGVYTTNVLVDLDLPRGARITVEAFSDGDYTLRLTSDAVDGAAWLVSPRGVQRTPS
;
A
#
# COMPACT_ATOMS: atom_id res chain seq x y z
N MET A 1 -7.47 40.52 -59.90
CA MET A 1 -8.06 40.77 -58.56
C MET A 1 -7.95 39.47 -57.77
N LEU A 2 -7.43 39.50 -56.53
CA LEU A 2 -7.67 38.46 -55.50
C LEU A 2 -9.13 38.62 -54.97
N PRO A 3 -9.72 37.73 -54.12
CA PRO A 3 -9.15 36.75 -53.17
C PRO A 3 -9.66 35.31 -53.45
N ILE A 4 -9.69 34.27 -52.58
CA ILE A 4 -9.54 34.08 -51.11
C ILE A 4 -8.74 32.78 -50.83
N ALA A 5 -8.04 32.70 -49.69
CA ALA A 5 -7.40 31.47 -49.19
C ALA A 5 -8.34 30.65 -48.28
N SER A 6 -8.39 29.32 -48.44
CA SER A 6 -9.26 28.45 -47.63
C SER A 6 -8.53 27.32 -46.90
N ALA A 7 -8.44 27.48 -45.57
CA ALA A 7 -8.48 26.45 -44.53
C ALA A 7 -7.90 25.04 -44.83
N ARG A 8 -6.62 24.83 -44.48
CA ARG A 8 -6.04 23.49 -44.22
C ARG A 8 -5.28 23.41 -42.89
N ARG A 9 -5.75 24.12 -41.86
CA ARG A 9 -5.11 24.18 -40.53
C ARG A 9 -5.77 23.43 -39.34
N PRO A 10 -7.03 22.96 -39.34
CA PRO A 10 -7.60 22.34 -38.13
C PRO A 10 -7.05 20.93 -37.86
N LEU A 11 -6.66 20.20 -38.91
CA LEU A 11 -6.32 18.77 -38.81
C LEU A 11 -4.92 18.52 -38.20
N ALA A 12 -3.97 19.44 -38.42
CA ALA A 12 -2.63 19.36 -37.82
C ALA A 12 -2.64 19.60 -36.29
N LEU A 13 -3.55 20.45 -35.80
CA LEU A 13 -3.66 20.74 -34.36
C LEU A 13 -4.25 19.55 -33.59
N ALA A 14 -5.25 18.88 -34.17
CA ALA A 14 -5.90 17.70 -33.58
C ALA A 14 -4.92 16.52 -33.40
N LEU A 15 -4.04 16.29 -34.38
CA LEU A 15 -2.99 15.26 -34.30
C LEU A 15 -1.95 15.54 -33.21
N LEU A 16 -1.57 16.81 -33.01
CA LEU A 16 -0.62 17.19 -31.96
C LEU A 16 -1.19 16.95 -30.55
N VAL A 17 -2.45 17.30 -30.33
CA VAL A 17 -3.13 17.09 -29.03
C VAL A 17 -3.28 15.60 -28.72
N LEU A 18 -3.58 14.75 -29.72
CA LEU A 18 -3.68 13.31 -29.52
C LEU A 18 -2.33 12.67 -29.09
N ALA A 19 -1.21 13.17 -29.63
CA ALA A 19 0.12 12.69 -29.28
C ALA A 19 0.54 13.06 -27.84
N LEU A 20 0.11 14.21 -27.32
CA LEU A 20 0.43 14.67 -25.97
C LEU A 20 -0.31 13.88 -24.87
N VAL A 21 -1.50 13.32 -25.14
CA VAL A 21 -2.24 12.49 -24.17
C VAL A 21 -1.60 11.10 -24.00
N ALA A 22 -0.94 10.58 -25.04
CA ALA A 22 -0.27 9.28 -24.98
C ALA A 22 0.97 9.27 -24.06
N ALA A 23 1.59 10.43 -23.79
CA ALA A 23 2.79 10.54 -22.95
C ALA A 23 2.52 10.34 -21.44
N CYS A 24 1.26 10.32 -21.01
CA CYS A 24 0.86 10.00 -19.63
C CYS A 24 0.22 8.62 -19.48
N ALA A 25 0.23 7.78 -20.53
CA ALA A 25 -0.08 6.37 -20.37
C ALA A 25 1.10 5.67 -19.68
N PRO A 26 0.92 4.97 -18.55
CA PRO A 26 1.97 4.15 -17.98
C PRO A 26 2.36 3.06 -18.99
N ALA A 27 3.66 2.93 -19.25
CA ALA A 27 4.18 2.00 -20.26
C ALA A 27 3.79 0.55 -19.93
N VAL A 28 2.78 0.02 -20.63
CA VAL A 28 2.38 -1.39 -20.60
C VAL A 28 3.17 -2.20 -21.63
N ASP A 29 4.48 -1.96 -21.67
CA ASP A 29 5.43 -2.74 -22.48
C ASP A 29 6.00 -3.91 -21.65
N GLY A 30 5.59 -5.14 -21.99
CA GLY A 30 6.37 -6.35 -21.66
C GLY A 30 6.24 -6.96 -20.25
N ALA A 31 5.18 -6.66 -19.49
CA ALA A 31 5.07 -7.06 -18.08
C ALA A 31 4.25 -8.33 -17.77
N THR A 32 4.19 -9.35 -18.65
CA THR A 32 3.46 -10.60 -18.34
C THR A 32 4.02 -11.40 -17.16
N GLY A 33 5.28 -11.16 -16.76
CA GLY A 33 5.85 -11.66 -15.49
C GLY A 33 5.59 -10.74 -14.29
N ALA A 34 5.84 -9.43 -14.44
CA ALA A 34 5.78 -8.47 -13.33
C ALA A 34 4.34 -8.12 -12.90
N ALA A 35 3.38 -8.04 -13.84
CA ALA A 35 1.97 -7.91 -13.50
C ALA A 35 1.42 -9.18 -12.83
N GLY A 36 1.96 -10.36 -13.18
CA GLY A 36 1.69 -11.62 -12.48
C GLY A 36 2.18 -11.60 -11.03
N ALA A 37 3.42 -11.16 -10.79
CA ALA A 37 3.99 -11.05 -9.45
C ALA A 37 3.29 -9.99 -8.57
N ALA A 38 3.04 -8.78 -9.12
CA ALA A 38 2.31 -7.73 -8.42
C ALA A 38 0.84 -8.10 -8.16
N GLY A 39 0.19 -8.77 -9.11
CA GLY A 39 -1.17 -9.30 -8.97
C GLY A 39 -1.26 -10.42 -7.94
N ALA A 40 -0.29 -11.34 -7.91
CA ALA A 40 -0.21 -12.39 -6.90
C ALA A 40 0.04 -11.84 -5.49
N ALA A 41 0.93 -10.86 -5.36
CA ALA A 41 1.15 -10.15 -4.09
C ALA A 41 -0.12 -9.41 -3.62
N SER A 42 -0.87 -8.79 -4.53
CA SER A 42 -2.19 -8.20 -4.21
C SER A 42 -3.18 -9.25 -3.72
N ALA A 43 -3.31 -10.37 -4.44
CA ALA A 43 -4.28 -11.43 -4.16
C ALA A 43 -4.07 -12.10 -2.79
N ALA A 44 -2.83 -12.13 -2.27
CA ALA A 44 -2.56 -12.62 -0.92
C ALA A 44 -3.32 -11.82 0.15
N PHE A 45 -3.45 -10.49 -0.03
CA PHE A 45 -4.15 -9.60 0.91
C PHE A 45 -5.69 -9.68 0.83
N ASP A 46 -6.25 -10.25 -0.23
CA ASP A 46 -7.70 -10.31 -0.45
C ASP A 46 -8.37 -11.49 0.27
N THR A 47 -7.59 -12.39 0.88
CA THR A 47 -8.10 -13.57 1.59
C THR A 47 -8.76 -13.20 2.94
N PRO A 48 -9.77 -13.96 3.43
CA PRO A 48 -10.37 -13.72 4.74
C PRO A 48 -9.37 -13.79 5.91
N ALA A 49 -8.32 -14.62 5.77
CA ALA A 49 -7.23 -14.71 6.74
C ALA A 49 -6.39 -13.42 6.74
N ALA A 50 -6.02 -12.90 5.56
CA ALA A 50 -5.30 -11.64 5.44
C ALA A 50 -6.10 -10.46 6.02
N GLN A 51 -7.40 -10.36 5.71
CA GLN A 51 -8.28 -9.34 6.29
C GLN A 51 -8.39 -9.44 7.81
N ALA A 52 -8.26 -10.64 8.39
CA ALA A 52 -8.24 -10.82 9.84
C ALA A 52 -6.95 -10.30 10.48
N VAL A 53 -5.79 -10.58 9.87
CA VAL A 53 -4.50 -10.04 10.34
C VAL A 53 -4.43 -8.53 10.13
N GLU A 54 -4.97 -8.00 9.03
CA GLU A 54 -5.05 -6.57 8.76
C GLU A 54 -5.85 -5.81 9.83
N ARG A 55 -7.03 -6.33 10.23
CA ARG A 55 -7.79 -5.75 11.35
C ARG A 55 -6.97 -5.67 12.63
N VAL A 56 -6.19 -6.70 12.93
CA VAL A 56 -5.32 -6.77 14.12
C VAL A 56 -4.09 -5.87 14.00
N ALA A 57 -3.57 -5.66 12.79
CA ALA A 57 -2.54 -4.65 12.52
C ALA A 57 -3.06 -3.22 12.78
N HIS A 58 -4.29 -2.92 12.34
CA HIS A 58 -4.96 -1.65 12.66
C HIS A 58 -5.28 -1.49 14.14
N GLU A 59 -5.70 -2.56 14.82
CA GLU A 59 -5.91 -2.53 16.26
C GLU A 59 -4.59 -2.29 17.03
N ALA A 60 -3.51 -2.97 16.65
CA ALA A 60 -2.18 -2.74 17.20
C ALA A 60 -1.75 -1.27 17.02
N PHE A 61 -1.90 -0.70 15.81
CA PHE A 61 -1.67 0.73 15.55
C PHE A 61 -2.45 1.62 16.52
N HIS A 62 -3.77 1.46 16.59
CA HIS A 62 -4.61 2.31 17.44
C HIS A 62 -4.28 2.16 18.93
N ARG A 63 -3.98 0.94 19.41
CA ARG A 63 -3.55 0.71 20.80
C ARG A 63 -2.21 1.38 21.09
N MET A 64 -1.25 1.35 20.16
CA MET A 64 0.04 2.05 20.28
C MET A 64 -0.12 3.57 20.36
N GLU A 65 -0.90 4.17 19.45
CA GLU A 65 -1.15 5.62 19.46
C GLU A 65 -1.90 6.07 20.72
N ILE A 66 -2.96 5.34 21.13
CA ILE A 66 -3.70 5.62 22.38
C ILE A 66 -2.81 5.44 23.61
N GLY A 67 -1.92 4.44 23.60
CA GLY A 67 -0.91 4.23 24.63
C GLY A 67 -0.05 5.48 24.79
N ARG A 68 0.55 5.95 23.69
CA ARG A 68 1.40 7.14 23.72
C ARG A 68 0.68 8.41 24.12
N LEU A 69 -0.57 8.60 23.70
CA LEU A 69 -1.40 9.74 24.14
C LEU A 69 -1.66 9.74 25.67
N ARG A 70 -1.58 8.57 26.33
CA ARG A 70 -1.78 8.43 27.78
C ARG A 70 -0.47 8.53 28.58
N THR A 71 0.66 8.06 28.04
CA THR A 71 1.93 7.92 28.76
C THR A 71 3.04 8.88 28.27
N GLY A 72 2.84 9.57 27.14
CA GLY A 72 3.83 10.42 26.47
C GLY A 72 4.82 9.67 25.55
N VAL A 73 5.02 8.37 25.77
CA VAL A 73 5.97 7.50 25.06
C VAL A 73 5.29 6.23 24.54
N TYR A 74 5.80 5.66 23.44
CA TYR A 74 5.33 4.35 23.02
C TYR A 74 5.69 3.26 24.04
N THR A 75 4.82 2.25 24.19
CA THR A 75 5.08 1.06 25.02
C THR A 75 4.39 -0.15 24.41
N THR A 76 5.07 -1.30 24.34
CA THR A 76 4.48 -2.55 23.85
C THR A 76 3.48 -3.18 24.83
N ASN A 77 3.39 -2.68 26.08
CA ASN A 77 2.48 -3.20 27.09
C ASN A 77 1.00 -3.12 26.67
N VAL A 78 0.63 -2.18 25.78
CA VAL A 78 -0.74 -2.06 25.24
C VAL A 78 -1.12 -3.21 24.28
N LEU A 79 -0.15 -4.02 23.86
CA LEU A 79 -0.33 -5.14 22.94
C LEU A 79 -0.45 -6.50 23.65
N VAL A 80 -0.29 -6.55 24.98
CA VAL A 80 -0.31 -7.81 25.76
C VAL A 80 -1.64 -8.55 25.59
N ASP A 81 -2.75 -7.82 25.65
CA ASP A 81 -4.11 -8.36 25.51
C ASP A 81 -4.64 -8.19 24.07
N LEU A 82 -3.79 -8.32 23.05
CA LEU A 82 -4.19 -8.23 21.64
C LEU A 82 -4.49 -9.62 21.08
N ASP A 83 -5.74 -9.85 20.69
CA ASP A 83 -6.20 -11.14 20.16
C ASP A 83 -5.62 -11.41 18.76
N LEU A 84 -4.57 -12.24 18.69
CA LEU A 84 -3.96 -12.65 17.44
C LEU A 84 -4.75 -13.78 16.76
N PRO A 85 -5.00 -13.71 15.44
CA PRO A 85 -5.53 -14.85 14.68
C PRO A 85 -4.61 -16.06 14.76
N ARG A 86 -5.15 -17.27 14.63
CA ARG A 86 -4.36 -18.51 14.67
C ARG A 86 -3.26 -18.48 13.60
N GLY A 87 -2.01 -18.72 14.02
CA GLY A 87 -0.83 -18.70 13.14
C GLY A 87 -0.28 -17.30 12.87
N ALA A 88 -0.92 -16.23 13.37
CA ALA A 88 -0.39 -14.88 13.29
C ALA A 88 0.69 -14.61 14.35
N ARG A 89 1.66 -13.76 14.01
CA ARG A 89 2.76 -13.34 14.90
C ARG A 89 3.00 -11.85 14.77
N ILE A 90 3.22 -11.17 15.89
CA ILE A 90 3.85 -9.84 15.94
C ILE A 90 5.34 -10.01 16.23
N THR A 91 6.17 -9.35 15.43
CA THR A 91 7.60 -9.13 15.70
C THR A 91 7.84 -7.63 15.87
N VAL A 92 8.56 -7.23 16.92
CA VAL A 92 9.04 -5.85 17.08
C VAL A 92 10.35 -5.73 16.30
N GLU A 93 10.36 -4.96 15.20
CA GLU A 93 11.55 -4.75 14.36
C GLU A 93 12.39 -3.57 14.85
N ALA A 94 11.73 -2.50 15.32
CA ALA A 94 12.38 -1.32 15.88
C ALA A 94 11.51 -0.73 17.01
N PHE A 95 12.15 -0.18 18.04
CA PHE A 95 11.43 0.39 19.18
C PHE A 95 12.21 1.51 19.87
N SER A 96 11.51 2.59 20.21
CA SER A 96 12.01 3.71 21.02
C SER A 96 10.82 4.47 21.64
N ASP A 97 11.10 5.40 22.56
CA ASP A 97 10.09 6.32 23.11
C ASP A 97 9.35 7.12 22.02
N GLY A 98 10.05 7.39 20.91
CA GLY A 98 9.65 8.30 19.85
C GLY A 98 9.05 7.66 18.59
N ASP A 99 9.39 6.40 18.29
CA ASP A 99 9.06 5.69 17.05
C ASP A 99 9.05 4.17 17.27
N TYR A 100 8.28 3.43 16.46
CA TYR A 100 8.20 1.97 16.51
C TYR A 100 7.94 1.36 15.12
N THR A 101 8.39 0.12 14.95
CA THR A 101 8.03 -0.74 13.82
C THR A 101 7.68 -2.13 14.32
N LEU A 102 6.45 -2.57 14.04
CA LEU A 102 6.00 -3.95 14.22
C LEU A 102 5.82 -4.58 12.84
N ARG A 103 6.25 -5.84 12.66
CA ARG A 103 5.85 -6.68 11.52
C ARG A 103 4.86 -7.74 12.00
N LEU A 104 3.70 -7.79 11.37
CA LEU A 104 2.76 -8.91 11.48
C LEU A 104 2.94 -9.85 10.30
N THR A 105 3.00 -11.15 10.58
CA THR A 105 2.94 -12.24 9.59
C THR A 105 1.90 -13.26 10.01
N SER A 106 1.51 -14.17 9.12
CA SER A 106 0.64 -15.30 9.45
C SER A 106 0.95 -16.54 8.62
N ASP A 107 1.04 -17.69 9.28
CA ASP A 107 1.22 -19.00 8.63
C ASP A 107 0.07 -19.34 7.65
N ALA A 108 -1.07 -18.66 7.76
CA ALA A 108 -2.24 -18.81 6.89
C ALA A 108 -2.24 -17.87 5.67
N VAL A 109 -1.25 -16.97 5.54
CA VAL A 109 -1.15 -15.99 4.44
C VAL A 109 0.30 -15.90 3.97
N ASP A 110 0.66 -16.79 3.04
CA ASP A 110 2.01 -16.84 2.47
C ASP A 110 2.34 -15.57 1.66
N GLY A 111 3.62 -15.17 1.68
CA GLY A 111 4.12 -14.00 0.97
C GLY A 111 3.67 -12.63 1.50
N ALA A 112 2.87 -12.55 2.57
CA ALA A 112 2.24 -11.32 3.04
C ALA A 112 2.60 -10.93 4.49
N ALA A 113 2.87 -9.65 4.69
CA ALA A 113 3.10 -9.05 6.00
C ALA A 113 2.46 -7.66 6.11
N TRP A 114 2.28 -7.21 7.35
CA TRP A 114 1.82 -5.85 7.66
C TRP A 114 2.85 -5.17 8.55
N LEU A 115 3.42 -4.07 8.06
CA LEU A 115 4.25 -3.18 8.86
C LEU A 115 3.37 -2.15 9.56
N VAL A 116 3.53 -2.00 10.87
CA VAL A 116 2.79 -1.06 11.71
C VAL A 116 3.77 -0.11 12.37
N SER A 117 3.52 1.19 12.21
CA SER A 117 4.38 2.27 12.71
C SER A 117 3.51 3.50 13.01
N PRO A 118 4.07 4.60 13.57
CA PRO A 118 3.35 5.88 13.69
C PRO A 118 2.84 6.44 12.36
N ARG A 119 3.33 5.93 11.22
CA ARG A 119 2.84 6.28 9.87
C ARG A 119 1.60 5.48 9.44
N GLY A 120 1.05 4.63 10.31
CA GLY A 120 -0.07 3.73 10.04
C GLY A 120 0.37 2.30 9.70
N VAL A 121 -0.57 1.56 9.11
CA VAL A 121 -0.40 0.16 8.66
C VAL A 121 -0.06 0.15 7.17
N GLN A 122 0.94 -0.64 6.79
CA GLN A 122 1.37 -0.84 5.40
C GLN A 122 1.43 -2.32 5.07
N ARG A 123 0.78 -2.71 3.97
CA ARG A 123 0.90 -4.04 3.36
C ARG A 123 2.27 -4.17 2.69
N THR A 124 3.01 -5.23 2.97
CA THR A 124 4.34 -5.48 2.40
C THR A 124 4.54 -6.98 2.11
N PRO A 125 5.37 -7.38 1.14
CA PRO A 125 5.79 -8.78 1.03
C PRO A 125 6.49 -9.27 2.31
N SER A 126 6.21 -10.52 2.70
CA SER A 126 6.76 -11.14 3.92
C SER A 126 8.24 -11.43 3.85
#